data_AF-A0A920FA55-F1
#
_entry.id   AF-A0A920FA55-F1
#
_cell.length_a   1.000
_cell.length_b   1.000
_cell.length_c   1.000
_cell.angle_alpha   90.00
_cell.angle_beta   90.00
_cell.angle_gamma   90.00
#
_symmetry.space_group_name_H-M   'P 1'
#
loop_
_entity.id
_entity.type
_entity.pdbx_description
1 polymer ?
#
loop_
_entity_poly.entity_id
_entity_poly.type
_entity_poly.pdbx_seq_one_letter_code
_entity_poly.pdbx_strand_id
1 'polypeptide(L)' 'MQNSPFIEELGSVGVHPEEVDFVLCTHLHVDHVGWNTKLLDGRWVPTFPNAKYIFSRNEFELWAARYEKGDGACPVGL' A
#
# COMPACT_ATOMS: atom_id res chain seq x y z
N MET A 1 -6.75 4.98 -4.78
CA MET A 1 -5.56 5.46 -4.07
C MET A 1 -5.98 6.56 -3.11
N GLN A 2 -5.41 6.60 -1.91
CA GLN A 2 -5.73 7.61 -0.93
C GLN A 2 -5.05 8.94 -1.28
N ASN A 3 -5.78 10.03 -1.12
CA ASN A 3 -5.30 11.39 -1.35
C ASN A 3 -5.46 12.19 -0.05
N SER A 4 -4.47 12.08 0.83
CA SER A 4 -4.41 12.76 2.13
C SER A 4 -3.00 13.34 2.33
N PRO A 5 -2.81 14.28 3.25
CA PRO A 5 -1.50 14.88 3.52
C PRO A 5 -0.53 13.93 4.24
N PHE A 6 -0.86 12.66 4.44
CA PHE A 6 -0.07 11.71 5.23
C PHE A 6 1.43 11.68 4.88
N ILE A 7 1.78 11.70 3.59
CA ILE A 7 3.18 11.68 3.15
C ILE A 7 3.88 13.01 3.46
N GLU A 8 3.18 14.14 3.33
CA GLU A 8 3.70 15.46 3.69
C GLU A 8 3.89 15.58 5.21
N GLU A 9 2.94 15.05 5.99
CA GLU A 9 3.01 15.00 7.46
C GLU A 9 4.17 14.13 7.94
N LEU A 10 4.40 12.98 7.30
CA LEU A 10 5.56 12.12 7.58
C LEU A 10 6.88 12.88 7.33
N GLY A 11 6.97 13.61 6.22
CA GLY A 11 8.12 14.47 5.94
C GLY A 11 8.29 15.62 6.94
N SER A 12 7.19 16.18 7.46
CA SER A 12 7.22 17.29 8.44
C SER A 12 7.87 16.90 9.77
N VAL A 13 7.89 15.61 10.10
CA VAL A 13 8.56 15.06 11.29
C VAL A 13 9.94 14.46 10.97
N GLY A 14 10.45 14.67 9.75
CA GLY A 14 11.79 14.24 9.34
C GLY A 14 11.90 12.76 8.95
N VAL A 15 10.79 12.14 8.52
CA VAL A 15 10.80 10.77 7.99
C VAL A 15 10.46 10.79 6.51
N HIS A 16 11.37 10.28 5.69
CA HIS A 16 11.19 10.17 4.25
C HIS A 16 10.79 8.74 3.84
N PRO A 17 10.01 8.55 2.76
CA PRO A 17 9.55 7.22 2.37
C PRO A 17 10.66 6.20 2.09
N GLU A 18 11.82 6.65 1.62
CA GLU A 18 13.02 5.83 1.40
C GLU A 18 13.68 5.30 2.68
N GLU A 19 13.36 5.90 3.84
CA GLU A 19 13.89 5.49 5.15
C GLU A 19 13.03 4.40 5.82
N VAL A 20 11.87 4.08 5.24
CA VAL A 20 10.96 3.07 5.79
C VAL A 20 11.43 1.67 5.36
N ASP A 21 11.85 0.86 6.33
CA ASP A 21 12.26 -0.53 6.11
C ASP A 21 11.10 -1.53 6.08
N PHE A 22 9.99 -1.21 6.76
CA PHE A 22 8.86 -2.11 6.92
C PHE A 22 7.53 -1.38 6.90
N VAL A 23 6.56 -1.96 6.18
CA VAL A 23 5.15 -1.53 6.19
C VAL A 23 4.31 -2.73 6.65
N LEU A 24 3.79 -2.64 7.87
CA LEU A 24 2.93 -3.68 8.43
C LEU A 24 1.46 -3.32 8.18
N CYS A 25 0.77 -4.10 7.35
CA CYS A 25 -0.65 -3.92 7.10
C CYS A 25 -1.47 -4.74 8.10
N THR A 26 -2.35 -4.08 8.85
CA THR A 26 -3.27 -4.75 9.76
C THR A 26 -4.29 -5.60 9.00
N HIS A 27 -4.76 -5.09 7.87
CA HIS A 27 -5.60 -5.76 6.88
C HIS A 27 -5.52 -5.01 5.53
N LEU A 28 -6.17 -5.50 4.47
CA LEU A 28 -5.96 -4.99 3.10
C LEU A 28 -7.13 -4.15 2.54
N HIS A 29 -7.89 -3.46 3.40
CA HIS A 29 -8.84 -2.46 2.93
C HIS A 29 -8.13 -1.20 2.39
N VAL A 30 -8.79 -0.52 1.43
CA VAL A 30 -8.24 0.63 0.70
C VAL A 30 -7.88 1.82 1.61
N ASP A 31 -8.57 1.99 2.72
CA ASP A 31 -8.31 3.02 3.72
C ASP A 31 -7.05 2.74 4.56
N HIS A 32 -6.46 1.55 4.45
CA HIS A 32 -5.19 1.19 5.08
C HIS A 32 -4.05 1.09 4.07
N VAL A 33 -4.28 0.42 2.94
CA VAL A 33 -3.22 0.16 1.94
C VAL A 33 -3.17 1.18 0.83
N GLY A 34 -4.08 2.15 0.82
CA GLY A 34 -4.23 3.12 -0.26
C GLY A 34 -3.06 4.09 -0.43
N TRP A 35 -2.07 4.09 0.48
CA TRP A 35 -0.80 4.81 0.33
C TRP A 35 0.37 3.88 -0.05
N ASN A 36 0.17 2.57 -0.16
CA ASN A 36 1.29 1.63 -0.39
C ASN A 36 1.94 1.80 -1.76
N THR A 37 1.19 2.25 -2.77
CA THR A 37 1.68 2.53 -4.13
C THR A 37 1.24 3.90 -4.58
N LYS A 38 2.04 4.57 -5.44
CA LYS A 38 1.72 5.83 -6.11
C LYS A 38 1.81 5.67 -7.62
N LEU A 39 1.04 6.48 -8.34
CA LEU A 39 1.11 6.53 -9.79
C LEU A 39 2.24 7.47 -10.21
N LEU A 40 3.28 6.93 -10.83
CA LEU A 40 4.40 7.68 -11.38
C LEU A 40 4.55 7.31 -12.87
N ASP A 41 4.46 8.30 -13.75
CA ASP A 41 4.59 8.13 -15.21
C ASP A 41 3.69 7.02 -15.78
N GLY A 42 2.45 6.93 -15.29
CA GLY A 42 1.46 5.92 -15.71
C GLY A 42 1.69 4.52 -15.14
N ARG A 43 2.68 4.33 -14.27
CA ARG A 43 2.99 3.06 -13.60
C ARG A 43 2.75 3.17 -12.09
N TRP A 44 2.15 2.13 -11.52
CA TRP A 44 2.09 1.98 -10.07
C TRP A 44 3.47 1.56 -9.54
N VAL A 45 4.01 2.36 -8.63
CA VAL A 45 5.29 2.10 -7.95
C VAL A 45 5.09 2.14 -6.44
N PRO A 46 5.89 1.42 -5.63
CA PRO A 46 5.81 1.51 -4.18
C PRO A 46 6.05 2.95 -3.69
N THR A 47 5.26 3.38 -2.71
CA THR A 47 5.48 4.67 -2.04
C THR A 47 6.73 4.60 -1.15
N PHE A 48 6.96 3.44 -0.52
CA PHE A 48 8.11 3.15 0.34
C PHE A 48 9.04 2.16 -0.38
N PRO A 49 9.97 2.63 -1.22
CA PRO A 49 10.68 1.78 -2.18
C PRO A 49 11.62 0.75 -1.55
N ASN A 50 12.12 1.00 -0.34
CA ASN A 50 13.02 0.10 0.38
C ASN A 50 12.28 -0.83 1.35
N ALA A 51 10.97 -0.66 1.51
CA ALA A 51 10.21 -1.35 2.54
C ALA A 51 9.85 -2.80 2.17
N LYS A 52 9.89 -3.68 3.18
CA LYS A 52 9.19 -4.96 3.13
C LYS A 52 7.74 -4.77 3.59
N TYR A 53 6.80 -5.17 2.74
CA TYR A 53 5.38 -5.14 3.05
C TYR A 53 4.98 -6.47 3.71
N ILE A 54 4.45 -6.37 4.93
CA ILE A 54 4.09 -7.52 5.76
C ILE A 54 2.58 -7.48 6.00
N PHE A 55 1.90 -8.58 5.71
CA PHE A 55 0.47 -8.75 5.93
C PHE A 55 0.15 -10.21 6.23
N SER A 56 -1.03 -10.44 6.81
CA SER A 56 -1.51 -11.79 7.11
C SER A 56 -1.73 -12.59 5.82
N ARG A 57 -1.28 -13.84 5.82
CA ARG A 57 -1.55 -14.80 4.73
C ARG A 57 -3.06 -14.95 4.47
N ASN A 58 -3.86 -15.09 5.52
CA ASN A 58 -5.30 -15.30 5.40
C ASN A 58 -5.99 -14.10 4.74
N GLU A 59 -5.53 -12.89 5.07
CA GLU A 59 -6.05 -11.67 4.46
C GLU A 59 -5.70 -11.62 2.97
N PHE A 60 -4.46 -11.93 2.62
CA PHE A 60 -4.03 -11.99 1.23
C PHE A 60 -4.85 -13.00 0.41
N GLU A 61 -5.03 -14.22 0.93
CA GLU A 61 -5.80 -15.27 0.25
C GLU A 61 -7.26 -14.87 0.03
N LEU A 62 -7.88 -14.19 1.01
CA LEU A 62 -9.24 -13.66 0.87
C LEU A 62 -9.34 -12.63 -0.26
N TRP A 63 -8.41 -11.67 -0.32
CA TRP A 63 -8.40 -10.63 -1.36
C TRP A 63 -8.05 -11.17 -2.74
N ALA A 64 -7.12 -12.12 -2.82
CA ALA A 64 -6.80 -12.81 -4.07
C ALA A 64 -8.03 -13.52 -4.66
N ALA A 65 -8.76 -14.29 -3.82
CA ALA A 65 -9.97 -14.96 -4.26
C ALA A 65 -11.09 -13.99 -4.69
N ARG A 66 -11.19 -12.81 -4.05
CA ARG A 66 -12.13 -11.75 -4.46
C ARG A 66 -11.76 -11.13 -5.80
N TYR A 67 -10.46 -10.91 -6.02
CA TYR A 67 -9.94 -10.39 -7.30
C TYR A 67 -10.25 -11.37 -8.44
N GLU A 68 -10.01 -12.66 -8.23
CA GLU A 68 -10.31 -13.71 -9.22
C GLU A 68 -11.80 -13.79 -9.57
N LYS A 69 -12.70 -13.50 -8.62
CA LYS A 69 -14.15 -13.47 -8.85
C LYS A 69 -14.63 -12.20 -9.56
N GLY A 70 -13.77 -11.19 -9.74
CA GLY A 70 -14.14 -9.89 -10.29
C GLY A 70 -14.89 -8.99 -9.31
N ASP A 71 -14.96 -9.37 -8.03
CA ASP A 71 -15.70 -8.66 -6.98
C ASP A 71 -14.87 -7.55 -6.32
N GLY A 72 -13.55 -7.51 -6.56
CA GLY A 72 -12.64 -6.57 -5.92
C GLY A 72 -11.61 -5.98 -6.88
N ALA A 73 -11.52 -4.66 -6.91
CA ALA A 73 -10.28 -4.00 -7.32
C ALA A 73 -9.19 -4.49 -6.37
N CYS A 74 -8.20 -5.26 -6.86
CA CYS A 74 -7.06 -5.64 -6.04
C CYS A 74 -6.34 -4.34 -5.61
N PRO A 75 -6.26 -4.03 -4.31
CA PRO A 75 -5.64 -2.79 -3.88
C PRO A 75 -4.10 -2.87 -3.89
N VAL A 76 -3.56 -4.07 -4.13
CA VAL A 76 -2.13 -4.34 -4.26
C VAL A 76 -1.82 -4.77 -5.69
N GLY A 77 -1.80 -3.79 -6.61
CA GLY A 77 -1.28 -3.96 -7.96
C GLY A 77 0.25 -4.09 -7.95
N LEU A 78 0.76 -5.18 -7.38
CA LEU A 78 2.13 -5.65 -7.56
C LEU A 78 2.26 -6.37 -8.91
#